data_AF-A0A6I3MLI3-F1
#
_entry.id   AF-A0A6I3MLI3-F1
#
_cell.length_a   1.000
_cell.length_b   1.000
_cell.length_c   1.000
_cell.angle_alpha   90.00
_cell.angle_beta   90.00
_cell.angle_gamma   90.00
#
_symmetry.space_group_name_H-M   'P 1'
#
loop_
_entity.id
_entity.type
_entity.pdbx_description
1 polymer ?
#
loop_
_entity_poly.entity_id
_entity_poly.type
_entity_poly.pdbx_seq_one_letter_code
_entity_poly.pdbx_strand_id
1 'polypeptide(L)'
;MTDRIINLKNYIKDNLDKNGGIWEYVINLEIREGISELDESESEIFSIEILTWNETILYHLADGIIFSQNKYIDQDYLYCLIFLKINDKDKLDYLVENLYACYTNLDKETKPLDFFIRMRDKIKKEYDEIKVEDFFMLELNEIINKKNKRLF
;
A
#
# COMPACT_ATOMS: atom_id res chain seq x y z
N MET A 1 -20.20 -2.67 -9.24
CA MET A 1 -18.88 -2.02 -9.27
C MET A 1 -19.12 -0.61 -9.77
N THR A 2 -18.77 0.40 -8.98
CA THR A 2 -19.07 1.81 -9.31
C THR A 2 -18.27 2.28 -10.51
N ASP A 3 -18.92 3.01 -11.42
CA ASP A 3 -18.32 3.49 -12.66
C ASP A 3 -17.03 4.29 -12.41
N ARG A 4 -16.93 5.01 -11.28
CA ARG A 4 -15.74 5.78 -10.89
C ARG A 4 -14.50 4.91 -10.66
N ILE A 5 -14.63 3.79 -9.97
CA ILE A 5 -13.51 2.88 -9.69
C ILE A 5 -13.00 2.25 -10.99
N ILE A 6 -13.92 1.89 -11.88
CA ILE A 6 -13.59 1.36 -13.22
C ILE A 6 -12.88 2.44 -14.04
N ASN A 7 -13.40 3.66 -14.02
CA ASN A 7 -12.81 4.80 -14.74
C ASN A 7 -11.40 5.11 -14.24
N LEU A 8 -11.17 5.08 -12.92
CA LEU A 8 -9.84 5.27 -12.34
C LEU A 8 -8.86 4.17 -12.81
N LYS A 9 -9.29 2.90 -12.79
CA LYS A 9 -8.48 1.78 -13.29
C LYS A 9 -8.11 1.95 -14.76
N ASN A 10 -9.08 2.32 -15.58
CA ASN A 10 -8.88 2.54 -17.01
C ASN A 10 -7.96 3.73 -17.26
N TYR A 11 -8.14 4.83 -16.53
CA TYR A 11 -7.26 5.99 -16.61
C TYR A 11 -5.80 5.61 -16.33
N ILE A 12 -5.52 4.87 -15.26
CA ILE A 12 -4.16 4.42 -14.95
C ILE A 12 -3.61 3.59 -16.11
N LYS A 13 -4.38 2.61 -16.57
CA LYS A 13 -3.99 1.70 -17.66
C LYS A 13 -3.68 2.45 -18.95
N ASP A 14 -4.48 3.44 -19.32
CA ASP A 14 -4.36 4.19 -20.58
C ASP A 14 -3.21 5.20 -20.56
N ASN A 15 -2.56 5.42 -19.41
CA ASN A 15 -1.48 6.38 -19.25
C ASN A 15 -0.16 5.75 -18.75
N LEU A 16 -0.08 4.41 -18.59
CA LEU A 16 1.14 3.70 -18.17
C LEU A 16 2.37 4.10 -19.01
N ASP A 17 2.24 4.09 -20.34
CA ASP A 17 3.37 4.28 -21.27
C ASP A 17 3.59 5.74 -21.68
N LYS A 18 2.65 6.65 -21.37
CA LYS A 18 2.66 8.01 -21.95
C LYS A 18 3.68 8.95 -21.31
N ASN A 19 4.17 8.64 -20.12
CA ASN A 19 5.09 9.51 -19.38
C ASN A 19 6.54 9.00 -19.35
N GLY A 20 6.91 7.97 -20.13
CA GLY A 20 8.31 7.54 -20.29
C GLY A 20 9.06 7.25 -18.98
N GLY A 21 8.36 6.75 -17.94
CA GLY A 21 8.94 6.47 -16.62
C GLY A 21 8.86 7.60 -15.60
N ILE A 22 8.36 8.80 -15.95
CA ILE A 22 8.32 9.98 -15.05
C ILE A 22 7.18 9.94 -14.02
N TRP A 23 6.54 8.78 -13.82
CA TRP A 23 5.53 8.62 -12.75
C TRP A 23 6.17 8.62 -11.37
N GLU A 24 7.42 8.16 -11.30
CA GLU A 24 8.25 8.25 -10.13
C GLU A 24 8.50 9.74 -9.85
N TYR A 25 8.17 10.20 -8.63
CA TYR A 25 8.37 11.57 -8.14
C TYR A 25 7.34 12.63 -8.57
N VAL A 26 6.27 12.28 -9.29
CA VAL A 26 5.17 13.20 -9.60
C VAL A 26 3.84 12.63 -9.15
N ILE A 27 3.24 13.26 -8.14
CA ILE A 27 1.88 12.92 -7.69
C ILE A 27 0.92 13.16 -8.85
N ASN A 28 0.30 12.10 -9.36
CA ASN A 28 -0.76 12.23 -10.37
C ASN A 28 -2.03 12.78 -9.70
N LEU A 29 -2.36 14.01 -10.05
CA LEU A 29 -3.47 14.75 -9.43
C LEU A 29 -4.81 14.09 -9.74
N GLU A 30 -4.99 13.56 -10.95
CA GLU A 30 -6.23 12.91 -11.38
C GLU A 30 -6.51 11.62 -10.59
N ILE A 31 -5.47 10.82 -10.32
CA ILE A 31 -5.59 9.62 -9.46
C ILE A 31 -5.95 10.05 -8.04
N ARG A 32 -5.19 11.00 -7.47
CA ARG A 32 -5.38 11.49 -6.11
C ARG A 32 -6.79 12.06 -5.90
N GLU A 33 -7.25 12.91 -6.82
CA GLU A 33 -8.57 13.53 -6.78
C GLU A 33 -9.66 12.48 -6.98
N GLY A 34 -9.48 11.56 -7.94
CA GLY A 34 -10.40 10.45 -8.16
C GLY A 34 -10.62 9.58 -6.91
N ILE A 35 -9.57 9.37 -6.09
CA ILE A 35 -9.68 8.67 -4.81
C ILE A 35 -10.33 9.56 -3.73
N SER A 36 -9.96 10.83 -3.68
CA SER A 36 -10.45 11.79 -2.68
C SER A 36 -11.95 12.05 -2.79
N GLU A 37 -12.52 11.90 -3.99
CA GLU A 37 -13.94 12.13 -4.28
C GLU A 37 -14.85 10.92 -4.05
N LEU A 38 -14.29 9.74 -3.74
CA LEU A 38 -15.09 8.55 -3.45
C LEU A 38 -15.91 8.77 -2.17
N ASP A 39 -17.19 8.44 -2.23
CA ASP A 39 -18.02 8.40 -1.02
C ASP A 39 -17.67 7.18 -0.14
N GLU A 40 -18.35 7.03 1.00
CA GLU A 40 -18.09 5.95 1.96
C GLU A 40 -18.26 4.55 1.34
N SER A 41 -19.36 4.34 0.60
CA SER A 41 -19.64 3.03 -0.03
C SER A 41 -18.65 2.75 -1.15
N GLU A 42 -18.31 3.77 -1.94
CA GLU A 42 -17.30 3.67 -2.98
C GLU A 42 -15.91 3.38 -2.39
N SER A 43 -15.58 3.97 -1.24
CA SER A 43 -14.30 3.78 -0.56
C SER A 43 -14.12 2.37 0.00
N GLU A 44 -15.20 1.79 0.54
CA GLU A 44 -15.22 0.39 0.97
C GLU A 44 -15.00 -0.55 -0.22
N ILE A 45 -15.75 -0.35 -1.31
CA ILE A 45 -15.62 -1.15 -2.54
C ILE A 45 -14.21 -1.00 -3.11
N PHE A 46 -13.68 0.22 -3.16
CA PHE A 46 -12.34 0.53 -3.67
C PHE A 46 -11.27 -0.22 -2.89
N SER A 47 -11.30 -0.15 -1.55
CA SER A 47 -10.31 -0.78 -0.68
C SER A 47 -10.20 -2.31 -0.87
N ILE A 48 -11.29 -2.95 -1.30
CA ILE A 48 -11.32 -4.38 -1.61
C ILE A 48 -10.91 -4.63 -3.07
N GLU A 49 -11.50 -3.88 -4.00
CA GLU A 49 -11.39 -4.09 -5.43
C GLU A 49 -9.98 -3.89 -5.95
N ILE A 50 -9.26 -2.86 -5.48
CA ILE A 50 -7.92 -2.56 -6.01
C ILE A 50 -6.94 -3.70 -5.77
N LEU A 51 -7.14 -4.49 -4.70
CA LEU A 51 -6.29 -5.64 -4.44
C LEU A 51 -6.43 -6.70 -5.54
N THR A 52 -7.51 -6.71 -6.32
CA THR A 52 -7.63 -7.62 -7.48
C THR A 52 -6.87 -7.14 -8.71
N TRP A 53 -6.35 -5.90 -8.69
CA TRP A 53 -5.69 -5.30 -9.82
C TRP A 53 -4.27 -5.86 -9.99
N ASN A 54 -3.76 -5.73 -11.22
CA ASN A 54 -2.41 -6.19 -11.50
C ASN A 54 -1.38 -5.28 -10.80
N GLU A 55 -0.19 -5.84 -10.64
CA GLU A 55 0.93 -5.22 -9.94
C GLU A 55 1.30 -3.84 -10.49
N THR A 56 1.34 -3.67 -11.81
CA THR A 56 1.70 -2.39 -12.44
C THR A 56 0.69 -1.30 -12.09
N ILE A 57 -0.61 -1.58 -12.17
CA ILE A 57 -1.64 -0.61 -11.79
C ILE A 57 -1.54 -0.26 -10.30
N LEU A 58 -1.31 -1.27 -9.44
CA LEU A 58 -1.17 -1.05 -8.00
C LEU A 58 0.01 -0.15 -7.65
N TYR A 59 1.15 -0.33 -8.34
CA TYR A 59 2.32 0.51 -8.18
C TYR A 59 2.00 1.98 -8.50
N HIS A 60 1.39 2.25 -9.65
CA HIS A 60 1.02 3.62 -10.05
C HIS A 60 -0.08 4.24 -9.19
N LEU A 61 -0.84 3.42 -8.46
CA LEU A 61 -1.89 3.87 -7.55
C LEU A 61 -1.34 4.28 -6.18
N ALA A 62 -0.18 3.76 -5.78
CA ALA A 62 0.32 3.82 -4.40
C ALA A 62 0.44 5.26 -3.87
N ASP A 63 1.05 6.16 -4.66
CA ASP A 63 1.16 7.59 -4.32
C ASP A 63 -0.20 8.28 -4.25
N GLY A 64 -1.09 7.96 -5.20
CA GLY A 64 -2.44 8.50 -5.22
C GLY A 64 -3.20 8.19 -3.93
N ILE A 65 -2.98 7.01 -3.34
CA ILE A 65 -3.59 6.60 -2.07
C ILE A 65 -3.07 7.45 -0.91
N ILE A 66 -1.74 7.51 -0.72
CA ILE A 66 -1.15 8.19 0.46
C ILE A 66 -1.37 9.70 0.45
N PHE A 67 -1.56 10.29 -0.73
CA PHE A 67 -1.81 11.73 -0.87
C PHE A 67 -3.29 12.07 -1.05
N SER A 68 -4.18 11.08 -1.07
CA SER A 68 -5.62 11.32 -1.14
C SER A 68 -6.14 11.97 0.14
N GLN A 69 -7.20 12.76 0.05
CA GLN A 69 -7.88 13.36 1.20
C GLN A 69 -9.18 12.62 1.51
N ASN A 70 -9.18 11.29 1.36
CA ASN A 70 -10.36 10.48 1.65
C ASN A 70 -10.33 9.95 3.09
N LYS A 71 -11.29 10.41 3.91
CA LYS A 71 -11.41 10.03 5.34
C LYS A 71 -11.96 8.61 5.56
N TYR A 72 -12.51 7.97 4.54
CA TYR A 72 -13.09 6.62 4.62
C TYR A 72 -12.09 5.54 4.21
N ILE A 73 -10.92 5.93 3.70
CA ILE A 73 -9.86 5.00 3.28
C ILE A 73 -8.75 5.01 4.32
N ASP A 74 -8.38 3.82 4.80
CA ASP A 74 -7.16 3.63 5.57
C ASP A 74 -5.96 3.55 4.63
N GLN A 75 -5.44 4.74 4.28
CA GLN A 75 -4.42 4.92 3.24
C GLN A 75 -3.13 4.18 3.57
N ASP A 76 -2.68 4.28 4.83
CA ASP A 76 -1.47 3.63 5.32
C ASP A 76 -1.59 2.10 5.23
N TYR A 77 -2.74 1.55 5.64
CA TYR A 77 -2.97 0.11 5.55
C TYR A 77 -3.01 -0.37 4.10
N LEU A 78 -3.69 0.38 3.24
CA LEU A 78 -3.83 0.04 1.83
C LEU A 78 -2.49 0.12 1.10
N TYR A 79 -1.65 1.10 1.42
CA TYR A 79 -0.27 1.19 0.92
C TYR A 79 0.56 -0.02 1.33
N CYS A 80 0.51 -0.43 2.61
CA CYS A 80 1.19 -1.64 3.06
C CYS A 80 0.69 -2.90 2.34
N LEU A 81 -0.61 -3.01 2.04
CA LEU A 81 -1.16 -4.13 1.28
C LEU A 81 -0.70 -4.12 -0.18
N ILE A 82 -0.54 -2.95 -0.79
CA ILE A 82 0.05 -2.81 -2.12
C ILE A 82 1.48 -3.31 -2.10
N PHE A 83 2.32 -2.81 -1.18
CA PHE A 83 3.69 -3.31 -1.00
C PHE A 83 3.73 -4.84 -0.90
N LEU A 84 2.84 -5.44 -0.10
CA LEU A 84 2.78 -6.90 0.01
C LEU A 84 2.51 -7.64 -1.31
N LYS A 85 1.79 -7.02 -2.25
CA LYS A 85 1.42 -7.61 -3.55
C LYS A 85 2.47 -7.42 -4.65
N ILE A 86 3.27 -6.36 -4.60
CA ILE A 86 4.32 -6.10 -5.60
C ILE A 86 5.46 -7.11 -5.46
N ASN A 87 5.94 -7.72 -6.54
CA ASN A 87 7.07 -8.66 -6.55
C ASN A 87 8.24 -8.18 -7.41
N ASP A 88 8.01 -7.19 -8.26
CA ASP A 88 9.01 -6.48 -9.02
C ASP A 88 9.91 -5.68 -8.07
N LYS A 89 11.22 -5.99 -8.12
CA LYS A 89 12.20 -5.46 -7.17
C LYS A 89 12.40 -3.95 -7.32
N ASP A 90 12.41 -3.44 -8.54
CA ASP A 90 12.63 -2.01 -8.80
C ASP A 90 11.46 -1.20 -8.22
N LYS A 91 10.22 -1.70 -8.41
CA LYS A 91 9.02 -1.09 -7.81
C LYS A 91 9.01 -1.17 -6.29
N LEU A 92 9.49 -2.28 -5.71
CA LEU A 92 9.57 -2.43 -4.26
C LEU A 92 10.56 -1.45 -3.63
N ASP A 93 11.71 -1.22 -4.27
CA ASP A 93 12.74 -0.30 -3.79
C ASP A 93 12.24 1.15 -3.77
N TYR A 94 11.32 1.52 -4.66
CA TYR A 94 10.59 2.78 -4.54
C TYR A 94 9.59 2.77 -3.36
N LEU A 95 8.74 1.74 -3.27
CA LEU A 95 7.68 1.70 -2.26
C LEU A 95 8.20 1.61 -0.82
N VAL A 96 9.39 1.05 -0.61
CA VAL A 96 9.98 0.93 0.72
C VAL A 96 10.27 2.29 1.36
N GLU A 97 10.49 3.34 0.56
CA GLU A 97 10.80 4.70 1.05
C GLU A 97 9.67 5.26 1.93
N ASN A 98 8.41 5.01 1.56
CA ASN A 98 7.24 5.45 2.35
C ASN A 98 6.69 4.37 3.28
N LEU A 99 7.09 3.10 3.09
CA LEU A 99 6.54 1.96 3.81
C LEU A 99 6.64 2.11 5.33
N TYR A 100 7.79 2.55 5.82
CA TYR A 100 8.00 2.68 7.27
C TYR A 100 7.07 3.74 7.88
N ALA A 101 6.93 4.90 7.23
CA ALA A 101 6.03 5.95 7.68
C ALA A 101 4.58 5.47 7.73
N CYS A 102 4.10 4.81 6.66
CA CYS A 102 2.77 4.22 6.64
C CYS A 102 2.59 3.18 7.77
N TYR A 103 3.56 2.29 7.93
CA TYR A 103 3.54 1.29 9.00
C TYR A 103 3.46 1.91 10.40
N THR A 104 4.22 2.97 10.67
CA THR A 104 4.22 3.67 11.95
C THR A 104 2.83 4.24 12.27
N ASN A 105 2.14 4.78 11.27
CA ASN A 105 0.81 5.39 11.41
C ASN A 105 -0.34 4.38 11.57
N LEU A 106 -0.12 3.10 11.25
CA LEU A 106 -1.16 2.08 11.41
C LEU A 106 -1.68 2.00 12.84
N ASP A 107 -2.99 1.87 12.97
CA ASP A 107 -3.60 1.30 14.19
C ASP A 107 -3.28 -0.19 14.27
N LYS A 108 -2.15 -0.49 14.90
CA LYS A 108 -1.59 -1.83 15.04
C LYS A 108 -2.52 -2.77 15.80
N GLU A 109 -3.42 -2.26 16.65
CA GLU A 109 -4.30 -3.09 17.46
C GLU A 109 -5.40 -3.73 16.61
N THR A 110 -5.98 -2.99 15.66
CA THR A 110 -7.08 -3.47 14.79
C THR A 110 -6.62 -4.35 13.63
N LYS A 111 -5.34 -4.31 13.23
CA LYS A 111 -4.84 -5.14 12.11
C LYS A 111 -4.62 -6.60 12.49
N PRO A 112 -4.90 -7.56 11.60
CA PRO A 112 -4.74 -8.99 11.88
C PRO A 112 -3.27 -9.36 12.06
N LEU A 113 -2.99 -10.39 12.88
CA LEU A 113 -1.63 -10.89 13.10
C LEU A 113 -0.94 -11.32 11.78
N ASP A 114 -1.68 -12.01 10.91
CA ASP A 114 -1.17 -12.50 9.62
C ASP A 114 -0.58 -11.38 8.75
N PHE A 115 -1.16 -10.17 8.80
CA PHE A 115 -0.63 -9.02 8.08
C PHE A 115 0.81 -8.69 8.49
N PHE A 116 1.11 -8.66 9.78
CA PHE A 116 2.45 -8.36 10.29
C PHE A 116 3.45 -9.47 9.96
N ILE A 117 3.02 -10.73 10.03
CA ILE A 117 3.85 -11.88 9.66
C ILE A 117 4.25 -11.78 8.19
N ARG A 118 3.28 -11.54 7.30
CA ARG A 118 3.53 -11.38 5.86
C ARG A 118 4.45 -10.21 5.56
N MET A 119 4.30 -9.09 6.28
CA MET A 119 5.18 -7.91 6.13
C MET A 119 6.62 -8.27 6.49
N ARG A 120 6.83 -8.85 7.67
CA ARG A 120 8.14 -9.30 8.13
C ARG A 120 8.79 -10.27 7.15
N ASP A 121 8.05 -11.27 6.69
CA ASP A 121 8.58 -12.32 5.82
C ASP A 121 8.93 -11.76 4.44
N LYS A 122 8.13 -10.81 3.92
CA LYS A 122 8.45 -10.13 2.67
C LYS A 122 9.70 -9.26 2.80
N ILE A 123 9.81 -8.45 3.84
CA ILE A 123 10.99 -7.59 4.05
C ILE A 123 12.27 -8.45 4.15
N LYS A 124 12.23 -9.54 4.92
CA LYS A 124 13.36 -10.47 5.01
C LYS A 124 13.75 -11.07 3.66
N LYS A 125 12.76 -11.47 2.87
CA LYS A 125 12.98 -12.09 1.55
C LYS A 125 13.61 -11.11 0.57
N GLU A 126 13.12 -9.87 0.52
CA GLU A 126 13.47 -8.90 -0.53
C GLU A 126 14.63 -7.97 -0.13
N TYR A 127 14.99 -7.93 1.16
CA TYR A 127 15.96 -7.00 1.74
C TYR A 127 16.90 -7.65 2.76
N ASP A 128 17.33 -8.88 2.51
CA ASP A 128 18.19 -9.72 3.37
C ASP A 128 19.48 -9.01 3.88
N GLU A 129 19.88 -7.91 3.23
CA GLU A 129 21.05 -7.08 3.57
C GLU A 129 20.75 -5.80 4.37
N ILE A 130 19.48 -5.46 4.62
CA ILE A 130 19.17 -4.45 5.63
C ILE A 130 19.66 -5.04 6.95
N LYS A 131 20.78 -4.52 7.47
CA LYS A 131 21.32 -4.90 8.77
C LYS A 131 20.16 -4.89 9.76
N VAL A 132 19.72 -6.08 10.15
CA VAL A 132 18.56 -6.35 11.02
C VAL A 132 18.93 -6.00 12.47
N GLU A 133 19.38 -4.76 12.65
CA GLU A 133 19.24 -3.88 13.80
C GLU A 133 18.27 -2.73 13.43
N ASP A 134 17.60 -2.83 12.27
CA ASP A 134 16.70 -1.81 11.76
C ASP A 134 15.42 -1.79 12.59
N PHE A 135 15.13 -0.61 13.15
CA PHE A 135 14.06 -0.37 14.12
C PHE A 135 12.71 -0.91 13.63
N PHE A 136 12.45 -0.86 12.31
CA PHE A 136 11.25 -1.40 11.70
C PHE A 136 11.07 -2.92 11.95
N MET A 137 12.13 -3.72 11.77
CA MET A 137 12.05 -5.17 11.98
C MET A 137 11.91 -5.52 13.47
N LEU A 138 12.52 -4.74 14.36
CA LEU A 138 12.32 -4.88 15.80
C LEU A 138 10.85 -4.63 16.17
N GLU A 139 10.27 -3.52 15.73
CA GLU A 139 8.87 -3.20 15.99
C GLU A 139 7.91 -4.27 15.43
N LEU A 140 8.16 -4.75 14.20
CA LEU A 140 7.35 -5.83 13.61
C LEU A 140 7.36 -7.08 14.48
N ASN A 141 8.54 -7.51 14.94
CA ASN A 141 8.68 -8.68 15.79
C ASN A 141 8.02 -8.48 17.16
N GLU A 142 8.12 -7.29 17.75
CA GLU A 142 7.45 -6.96 19.02
C GLU A 142 5.93 -7.07 18.91
N ILE A 143 5.33 -6.52 17.85
CA ILE A 143 3.88 -6.60 17.62
C ILE A 143 3.44 -8.05 17.40
N ILE A 144 4.17 -8.81 16.58
CA ILE A 144 3.89 -10.23 16.33
C ILE A 144 3.91 -11.00 17.66
N ASN A 145 4.93 -10.79 18.50
CA ASN A 145 5.04 -11.44 19.80
C ASN A 145 3.91 -11.03 20.75
N LYS A 146 3.56 -9.74 20.80
CA LYS A 146 2.46 -9.22 21.62
C LYS A 146 1.13 -9.83 21.22
N LYS A 147 0.84 -9.92 19.91
CA LYS A 147 -0.41 -10.49 19.39
C LYS A 147 -0.48 -12.01 19.57
N ASN A 148 0.63 -12.73 19.38
CA ASN A 148 0.70 -14.16 19.66
C ASN A 148 0.37 -14.47 21.13
N LYS A 149 0.93 -13.68 22.08
CA LYS A 149 0.67 -13.88 23.52
C LYS A 149 -0.77 -13.59 23.95
N ARG A 150 -1.57 -12.88 23.16
CA ARG A 150 -2.99 -12.61 23.47
C ARG A 150 -3.93 -13.69 22.94
N LEU A 151 -3.45 -14.59 22.09
CA LEU A 151 -4.23 -15.71 21.54
C LEU A 151 -4.21 -16.94 22.47
N PHE A 152 -3.39 -16.90 23.53
CA PHE A 152 -3.24 -17.94 24.56
C PHE A 152 -3.48 -17.32 25.94
#